data_AF-A0A2T5HD45-F1
#
_entry.id   AF-A0A2T5HD45-F1
#
_cell.length_a   1.000
_cell.length_b   1.000
_cell.length_c   1.000
_cell.angle_alpha   90.00
_cell.angle_beta   90.00
_cell.angle_gamma   90.00
#
_symmetry.space_group_name_H-M   'P 1'
#
loop_
_entity.id
_entity.type
_entity.pdbx_description
1 polymer ?
#
loop_
_entity_poly.entity_id
_entity_poly.type
_entity_poly.pdbx_seq_one_letter_code
_entity_poly.pdbx_strand_id
1 'polypeptide(L)'
;MNQPQMLRLSGLPVQHGNQRFKRILGAAGLKCSQPRLKILDVLCECSEHGQALTLQEMHTRLIDAEVPISQLCLSQALRRMWQGGLVWRNEDHGYALVSGVLDVAEQRKAG
;
A
#
# COMPACT_ATOMS: atom_id res chain seq x y z
N MET A 1 21.44 -12.27 25.82
CA MET A 1 20.52 -12.97 24.88
C MET A 1 19.89 -11.90 24.00
N ASN A 2 20.45 -11.68 22.82
CA ASN A 2 19.95 -10.66 21.89
C ASN A 2 18.63 -11.16 21.28
N GLN A 3 17.54 -10.47 21.61
CA GLN A 3 16.23 -10.73 21.03
C GLN A 3 16.26 -10.30 19.56
N PRO A 4 15.91 -11.17 18.60
CA PRO A 4 15.70 -10.73 17.24
C PRO A 4 14.45 -9.85 17.22
N GLN A 5 14.66 -8.61 16.80
CA GLN A 5 13.66 -7.62 16.45
C GLN A 5 12.75 -8.14 15.32
N MET A 6 11.83 -9.05 15.67
CA MET A 6 10.63 -9.28 14.88
C MET A 6 9.79 -8.01 14.98
N LEU A 7 9.87 -7.16 13.94
CA LEU A 7 8.91 -6.08 13.75
C LEU A 7 7.50 -6.68 13.78
N ARG A 8 6.81 -6.51 14.91
CA ARG A 8 5.37 -6.74 15.02
C ARG A 8 4.68 -5.79 14.04
N LEU A 9 4.29 -6.30 12.87
CA LEU A 9 3.42 -5.64 11.87
C LEU A 9 1.99 -5.32 12.38
N SER A 10 1.80 -5.20 13.70
CA SER A 10 0.52 -5.32 14.40
C SER A 10 0.15 -4.10 15.25
N GLY A 11 0.61 -2.87 14.92
CA GLY A 11 0.51 -1.77 15.89
C GLY A 11 0.22 -0.34 15.44
N LEU A 12 0.18 0.01 14.15
CA LEU A 12 -0.04 1.40 13.74
C LEU A 12 -1.54 1.71 13.49
N PRO A 13 -2.01 2.95 13.74
CA PRO A 13 -3.42 3.30 13.89
C PRO A 13 -4.19 3.16 12.57
N VAL A 14 -4.65 1.93 12.31
CA VAL A 14 -5.38 1.49 11.11
C VAL A 14 -6.59 2.37 10.78
N GLN A 15 -7.12 3.09 11.77
CA GLN A 15 -8.34 3.87 11.69
C GLN A 15 -8.21 5.10 10.77
N HIS A 16 -7.11 5.86 10.86
CA HIS A 16 -6.93 7.09 10.08
C HIS A 16 -6.43 6.81 8.65
N GLY A 17 -5.53 5.82 8.49
CA GLY A 17 -5.06 5.36 7.18
C GLY A 17 -6.18 4.79 6.33
N ASN A 18 -7.07 3.98 6.91
CA ASN A 18 -8.15 3.33 6.16
C ASN A 18 -9.12 4.31 5.49
N GLN A 19 -9.49 5.41 6.14
CA GLN A 19 -10.38 6.41 5.53
C GLN A 19 -9.69 7.13 4.35
N ARG A 20 -8.39 7.39 4.48
CA ARG A 20 -7.58 8.02 3.42
C ARG A 20 -7.39 7.06 2.25
N PHE A 21 -7.01 5.82 2.51
CA PHE A 21 -6.86 4.77 1.50
C PHE A 21 -8.18 4.49 0.77
N LYS A 22 -9.32 4.49 1.47
CA LYS A 22 -10.65 4.37 0.82
C LYS A 22 -10.90 5.51 -0.17
N ARG A 23 -10.55 6.76 0.18
CA ARG A 23 -10.69 7.91 -0.72
C ARG A 23 -9.77 7.79 -1.94
N ILE A 24 -8.52 7.41 -1.74
CA ILE A 24 -7.52 7.22 -2.81
C ILE A 24 -7.98 6.10 -3.78
N LEU A 25 -8.41 4.96 -3.24
CA LEU A 25 -8.95 3.86 -4.04
C LEU A 25 -10.20 4.32 -4.81
N GLY A 26 -11.10 5.06 -4.16
CA GLY A 26 -12.28 5.63 -4.80
C GLY A 26 -11.94 6.58 -5.95
N ALA A 27 -10.97 7.49 -5.75
CA ALA A 27 -10.49 8.42 -6.77
C ALA A 27 -9.86 7.71 -7.98
N ALA A 28 -9.20 6.57 -7.74
CA ALA A 28 -8.64 5.72 -8.80
C ALA A 28 -9.67 4.75 -9.43
N GLY A 29 -10.94 4.81 -9.04
CA GLY A 29 -11.98 3.89 -9.54
C GLY A 29 -11.77 2.43 -9.10
N LEU A 30 -11.07 2.21 -7.99
CA LEU A 30 -10.77 0.89 -7.43
C LEU A 30 -11.75 0.56 -6.31
N LYS A 31 -12.24 -0.70 -6.29
CA LYS A 31 -13.04 -1.18 -5.16
C LYS A 31 -12.22 -1.15 -3.88
N CYS A 32 -12.80 -0.55 -2.83
CA CYS A 32 -12.28 -0.58 -1.47
C CYS A 32 -12.41 -1.99 -0.87
N SER A 33 -11.29 -2.71 -0.75
CA SER A 33 -11.22 -4.03 -0.13
C SER A 33 -10.07 -4.09 0.88
N GLN A 34 -10.18 -4.93 1.92
CA GLN A 34 -9.13 -5.10 2.93
C GLN A 34 -7.73 -5.34 2.33
N PRO A 35 -7.55 -6.19 1.30
CA PRO A 35 -6.23 -6.41 0.71
C PRO A 35 -5.63 -5.15 0.08
N ARG A 36 -6.45 -4.32 -0.57
CA ARG A 36 -5.98 -3.08 -1.20
C ARG A 36 -5.63 -2.00 -0.21
N LEU A 37 -6.38 -1.94 0.90
CA LEU A 37 -6.04 -1.07 2.02
C LEU A 37 -4.69 -1.47 2.62
N LYS A 38 -4.45 -2.78 2.79
CA LYS A 38 -3.17 -3.28 3.32
C LYS A 38 -2.01 -3.11 2.35
N ILE A 39 -2.23 -3.26 1.04
CA ILE A 39 -1.21 -2.94 0.01
C ILE A 39 -0.79 -1.47 0.12
N LEU A 40 -1.75 -0.55 0.24
CA LEU A 40 -1.47 0.88 0.41
C LEU A 40 -0.76 1.20 1.73
N ASP A 41 -1.14 0.53 2.81
CA ASP A 41 -0.50 0.63 4.13
C ASP A 41 0.98 0.25 4.07
N VAL A 42 1.28 -0.93 3.50
CA VAL A 42 2.66 -1.44 3.33
C VAL A 42 3.48 -0.53 2.41
N LEU A 43 2.87 -0.06 1.31
CA LEU A 43 3.52 0.90 0.41
C LEU A 43 3.77 2.26 1.06
N CYS A 44 2.88 2.71 1.94
CA CYS A 44 3.01 3.99 2.66
C CYS A 44 4.21 3.93 3.58
N GLU A 45 4.31 2.89 4.40
CA GLU A 45 5.45 2.66 5.29
C GLU A 45 6.77 2.68 4.51
N CYS A 46 6.89 1.89 3.43
CA CYS A 46 8.11 1.88 2.64
C CYS A 46 8.40 3.20 1.91
N SER A 47 7.36 3.89 1.45
CA SER A 47 7.52 5.20 0.81
C SER A 47 7.99 6.27 1.80
N GLU A 48 7.62 6.19 3.08
CA GLU A 48 8.15 7.08 4.14
C GLU A 48 9.66 6.87 4.35
N HIS A 49 10.15 5.65 4.11
CA HIS A 49 11.57 5.31 4.11
C HIS A 49 12.25 5.54 2.74
N GLY A 50 11.54 6.02 1.72
CA GLY A 50 12.06 6.21 0.36
C GLY A 50 12.38 4.91 -0.38
N GLN A 51 11.80 3.79 0.06
CA GLN A 51 12.06 2.46 -0.50
C GLN A 51 10.89 1.99 -1.39
N ALA A 52 11.22 1.28 -2.46
CA ALA A 52 10.25 0.60 -3.31
C ALA A 52 10.20 -0.90 -3.00
N LEU A 53 9.01 -1.49 -3.07
CA LEU A 53 8.79 -2.91 -2.76
C LEU A 53 8.56 -3.74 -4.00
N THR A 54 9.29 -4.84 -4.16
CA THR A 54 9.01 -5.80 -5.23
C THR A 54 7.70 -6.54 -4.96
N LEU A 55 7.17 -7.18 -6.01
CA LEU A 55 5.97 -8.01 -5.89
C LEU A 55 6.13 -9.10 -4.81
N GLN A 56 7.32 -9.68 -4.72
CA GLN A 56 7.63 -10.74 -3.76
C GLN A 56 7.68 -10.20 -2.33
N GLU A 57 8.38 -9.10 -2.09
CA GLU A 57 8.45 -8.47 -0.77
C GLU A 57 7.06 -8.07 -0.27
N MET A 58 6.27 -7.45 -1.16
CA MET A 58 4.90 -7.07 -0.86
C MET A 58 4.02 -8.30 -0.54
N HIS A 59 4.18 -9.39 -1.31
CA HIS A 59 3.43 -10.63 -1.07
C HIS A 59 3.77 -11.21 0.30
N THR A 60 5.05 -11.33 0.63
CA THR A 60 5.51 -11.80 1.95
C THR A 60 4.94 -10.95 3.08
N ARG A 61 5.01 -9.60 2.98
CA ARG A 61 4.45 -8.68 3.99
C ARG A 61 2.94 -8.82 4.17
N LEU A 62 2.20 -9.06 3.08
CA LEU A 62 0.75 -9.28 3.14
C LEU A 62 0.39 -10.61 3.80
N ILE A 63 1.14 -11.66 3.52
CA ILE A 63 0.96 -12.96 4.17
C ILE A 63 1.29 -12.88 5.66
N ASP A 64 2.38 -12.19 6.03
CA ASP A 64 2.75 -11.97 7.45
C ASP A 64 1.69 -11.15 8.20
N ALA A 65 1.05 -10.20 7.52
CA ALA A 65 -0.08 -9.44 8.04
C ALA A 65 -1.43 -10.20 8.02
N GLU A 66 -1.42 -11.53 7.85
CA GLU A 66 -2.60 -12.39 7.82
C GLU A 66 -3.63 -12.02 6.72
N VAL A 67 -3.15 -11.44 5.60
CA VAL A 67 -3.98 -11.12 4.43
C VAL A 67 -3.73 -12.17 3.34
N PRO A 68 -4.60 -13.21 3.24
CA PRO A 68 -4.45 -14.23 2.21
C PRO A 68 -4.77 -13.63 0.83
N ILE A 69 -3.73 -13.40 0.04
CA ILE A 69 -3.84 -12.94 -1.35
C ILE A 69 -2.87 -13.72 -2.21
N SER A 70 -3.31 -14.15 -3.39
CA SER A 70 -2.42 -14.79 -4.36
C SER A 70 -1.55 -13.75 -5.05
N GLN A 71 -0.34 -14.14 -5.46
CA GLN A 71 0.58 -13.28 -6.21
C GLN A 71 -0.06 -12.69 -7.49
N LEU A 72 -0.95 -13.45 -8.16
CA LEU A 72 -1.73 -12.97 -9.31
C LEU A 72 -2.66 -11.81 -8.93
N CYS A 73 -3.45 -11.96 -7.87
CA CYS A 73 -4.36 -10.93 -7.38
C CYS A 73 -3.59 -9.67 -6.95
N LEU A 74 -2.43 -9.85 -6.34
CA LEU A 74 -1.54 -8.74 -5.96
C LEU A 74 -1.00 -8.00 -7.19
N SER A 75 -0.46 -8.74 -8.16
CA SER A 75 0.04 -8.16 -9.41
C SER A 75 -1.06 -7.40 -10.17
N GLN A 76 -2.26 -7.95 -10.25
CA GLN A 76 -3.42 -7.27 -10.84
C GLN A 76 -3.80 -6.01 -10.06
N ALA A 77 -3.78 -6.05 -8.73
CA ALA A 77 -4.07 -4.89 -7.90
C ALA A 77 -3.02 -3.78 -8.11
N LEU A 78 -1.72 -4.12 -8.06
CA LEU A 78 -0.61 -3.20 -8.30
C LEU A 78 -0.67 -2.61 -9.72
N ARG A 79 -0.93 -3.44 -10.73
CA ARG A 79 -1.09 -2.98 -12.11
C ARG A 79 -2.23 -1.97 -12.24
N ARG A 80 -3.37 -2.22 -11.58
CA ARG A 80 -4.50 -1.28 -11.58
C ARG A 80 -4.19 0.01 -10.81
N MET A 81 -3.47 -0.09 -9.69
CA MET A 81 -3.00 1.10 -8.96
C MET A 81 -2.02 1.93 -9.80
N TRP A 82 -1.13 1.27 -10.55
CA TRP A 82 -0.18 1.95 -11.43
C TRP A 82 -0.88 2.64 -12.60
N GLN A 83 -1.83 1.96 -13.25
CA GLN A 83 -2.66 2.55 -14.31
C GLN A 83 -3.55 3.70 -13.79
N GLY A 84 -3.94 3.65 -12.52
CA GLY A 84 -4.66 4.73 -11.84
C GLY A 84 -3.78 5.86 -11.31
N GLY A 85 -2.46 5.82 -11.53
CA GLY A 85 -1.53 6.85 -11.07
C GLY A 85 -1.30 6.88 -9.56
N LEU A 86 -1.66 5.81 -8.84
CA LEU A 86 -1.49 5.73 -7.39
C LEU A 86 -0.08 5.34 -6.97
N VAL A 87 0.51 4.42 -7.72
CA VAL A 87 1.85 3.90 -7.48
C VAL A 87 2.66 4.07 -8.75
N TRP A 88 3.98 4.20 -8.61
CA TRP A 88 4.92 4.13 -9.71
C TRP A 88 5.75 2.87 -9.56
N ARG A 89 6.31 2.40 -10.68
CA ARG A 89 7.16 1.22 -10.75
C ARG A 89 8.57 1.65 -11.13
N ASN A 90 9.57 1.22 -10.35
CA ASN A 90 10.98 1.45 -10.63
C ASN A 90 11.54 0.42 -11.65
N GLU A 91 12.75 0.67 -12.13
CA GLU A 91 13.51 -0.20 -13.04
C GLU A 91 13.69 -1.60 -12.44
N ASP A 92 13.98 -1.69 -11.13
CA ASP A 92 14.08 -2.94 -10.35
C ASP A 92 12.73 -3.66 -10.11
N HIS A 93 11.67 -3.25 -10.80
CA HIS A 93 10.32 -3.78 -10.62
C HIS A 93 9.71 -3.56 -9.23
N GLY A 94 10.32 -2.67 -8.43
CA GLY A 94 9.77 -2.20 -7.18
C GLY A 94 8.59 -1.25 -7.41
N TYR A 95 7.60 -1.31 -6.54
CA TYR A 95 6.45 -0.41 -6.50
C TYR A 95 6.56 0.52 -5.30
N ALA A 96 6.28 1.79 -5.50
CA ALA A 96 6.21 2.79 -4.44
C ALA A 96 5.02 3.73 -4.68
N LEU A 97 4.55 4.40 -3.63
CA LEU A 97 3.49 5.39 -3.76
C LEU A 97 4.00 6.63 -4.51
N VAL A 98 3.11 7.23 -5.29
CA VAL A 98 3.38 8.53 -5.92
C VAL A 98 3.36 9.60 -4.84
N SER A 99 4.45 10.36 -4.73
CA SER A 99 4.52 11.50 -3.82
C SER A 99 3.39 12.50 -4.14
N GLY A 100 2.61 12.87 -3.13
CA GLY A 100 1.45 13.76 -3.28
C GLY A 100 0.10 13.07 -3.53
N VAL A 101 0.05 11.78 -3.92
CA VAL A 101 -1.25 11.09 -4.10
C VAL A 101 -2.06 11.02 -2.81
N LEU A 102 -1.33 10.90 -1.69
CA LEU A 102 -1.87 10.87 -0.34
C LEU A 102 -2.44 12.24 0.06
N ASP A 103 -1.82 13.34 -0.41
CA ASP A 103 -2.22 14.72 -0.14
C ASP A 103 -3.46 15.15 -0.94
N VAL A 104 -3.52 14.77 -2.23
CA VAL A 104 -4.67 15.05 -3.12
C VAL A 104 -5.98 14.46 -2.58
N ALA A 105 -5.91 13.32 -1.90
CA ALA A 105 -7.08 12.71 -1.27
C ALA A 105 -7.62 13.50 -0.06
N GLU A 106 -6.78 14.33 0.58
CA GLU A 106 -7.18 15.19 1.69
C GLU A 106 -7.86 16.47 1.20
N GLN A 107 -7.37 17.06 0.12
CA GLN A 107 -7.83 18.37 -0.39
C GLN A 107 -9.26 18.36 -0.97
N ARG A 108 -9.79 17.24 -1.45
CA ARG A 108 -11.16 17.14 -2.01
C ARG A 108 -12.31 17.25 -0.99
N LYS A 109 -12.03 17.53 0.29
CA LYS A 109 -13.05 17.69 1.36
C LYS A 109 -13.38 19.15 1.71
N ALA A 110 -12.78 20.13 1.03
CA ALA A 110 -12.92 21.56 1.33
C ALA A 110 -13.66 22.36 0.24
N GLY A 111 -14.46 21.72 -0.62
CA GLY A 111 -15.26 22.37 -1.66
C GLY A 111 -16.71 21.93 -1.60
#